data_AF-A0A0A2TBV5-F1
#
_entry.id   AF-A0A0A2TBV5-F1
#
_cell.length_a   1.000
_cell.length_b   1.000
_cell.length_c   1.000
_cell.angle_alpha   90.00
_cell.angle_beta   90.00
_cell.angle_gamma   90.00
#
_symmetry.space_group_name_H-M   'P 1'
#
loop_
_entity.id
_entity.type
_entity.pdbx_description
1 polymer ?
#
loop_
_entity_poly.entity_id
_entity_poly.type
_entity_poly.pdbx_seq_one_letter_code
_entity_poly.pdbx_strand_id
1 'polypeptide(L)'
;MKKQYLFALSLYIISLILVIYYSIQSLIYSTMNPSFPNTTFIGTLVIMISVTFAIGMVVRTYISRCYNPKQAKKHFLVGTVTSWIILLGLFTMM
;
A
#
# COMPACT_ATOMS: atom_id res chain seq x y z
N MET A 1 -7.20 20.14 13.11
CA MET A 1 -7.10 18.67 12.95
C MET A 1 -7.66 18.11 11.64
N LYS A 2 -8.84 18.52 11.13
CA LYS A 2 -9.42 17.98 9.86
C LYS A 2 -8.50 18.09 8.63
N LYS A 3 -7.80 19.21 8.44
CA LYS A 3 -6.90 19.43 7.28
C LYS A 3 -5.67 18.52 7.31
N GLN A 4 -5.09 18.31 8.49
CA GLN A 4 -3.96 17.37 8.72
C GLN A 4 -4.38 15.91 8.54
N TYR A 5 -5.61 15.58 8.94
CA TYR A 5 -6.21 14.26 8.75
C TYR A 5 -6.42 13.91 7.27
N LEU A 6 -6.99 14.83 6.50
CA LEU A 6 -7.18 14.62 5.05
C LEU A 6 -5.85 14.48 4.32
N PHE A 7 -4.85 15.29 4.68
CA PHE A 7 -3.51 15.19 4.11
C PHE A 7 -2.81 13.86 4.43
N ALA A 8 -2.91 13.39 5.68
CA ALA A 8 -2.36 12.11 6.08
C ALA A 8 -3.04 10.94 5.34
N LEU A 9 -4.36 11.01 5.17
CA LEU A 9 -5.13 9.99 4.45
C LEU A 9 -4.79 9.98 2.95
N SER A 10 -4.65 11.15 2.32
CA SER A 10 -4.25 11.23 0.91
C SER A 10 -2.82 10.71 0.70
N LEU A 11 -1.89 11.08 1.58
CA LEU A 11 -0.50 10.61 1.51
C LEU A 11 -0.42 9.09 1.70
N TYR A 12 -1.23 8.53 2.60
CA TYR A 12 -1.37 7.09 2.80
C TYR A 12 -1.84 6.40 1.52
N ILE A 13 -2.95 6.85 0.91
CA ILE A 13 -3.51 6.25 -0.32
C ILE A 13 -2.48 6.28 -1.46
N ILE A 14 -1.84 7.43 -1.69
CA ILE A 14 -0.84 7.59 -2.75
C ILE A 14 0.37 6.66 -2.52
N SER A 15 0.88 6.60 -1.29
CA SER A 15 2.01 5.72 -0.95
C SER A 15 1.66 4.25 -1.17
N LEU A 16 0.43 3.86 -0.82
CA LEU A 16 -0.05 2.50 -0.97
C LEU A 16 -0.16 2.09 -2.45
N ILE A 17 -0.73 2.97 -3.29
CA ILE A 17 -0.81 2.75 -4.73
C ILE A 17 0.58 2.60 -5.35
N LEU A 18 1.51 3.50 -5.03
CA LEU A 18 2.88 3.44 -5.56
C LEU A 18 3.60 2.16 -5.15
N VAL A 19 3.58 1.83 -3.87
CA VAL A 19 4.25 0.62 -3.34
C VAL A 19 3.69 -0.63 -4.00
N ILE A 20 2.36 -0.76 -4.09
CA ILE A 20 1.75 -1.94 -4.72
C ILE A 20 2.08 -1.98 -6.21
N TYR A 21 1.97 -0.86 -6.93
CA TYR A 21 2.21 -0.80 -8.37
C TYR A 21 3.63 -1.27 -8.72
N TYR A 22 4.65 -0.65 -8.11
CA TYR A 22 6.05 -1.02 -8.35
C TYR A 22 6.34 -2.47 -7.94
N SER A 23 5.76 -2.92 -6.82
CA SER A 23 6.02 -4.27 -6.33
C SER A 23 5.39 -5.32 -7.25
N ILE A 24 4.14 -5.15 -7.67
CA ILE A 24 3.48 -6.09 -8.57
C ILE A 24 4.18 -6.09 -9.94
N GLN A 25 4.56 -4.94 -10.48
CA GLN A 25 5.28 -4.87 -11.74
C GLN A 25 6.63 -5.60 -11.65
N SER A 26 7.38 -5.40 -10.57
CA SER A 26 8.63 -6.10 -10.31
C SER A 26 8.42 -7.62 -10.15
N LEU A 27 7.36 -8.05 -9.44
CA LEU A 27 7.00 -9.46 -9.31
C LEU A 27 6.68 -10.08 -10.67
N ILE A 28 5.83 -9.46 -11.48
CA ILE A 28 5.48 -9.94 -12.83
C ILE A 28 6.75 -10.11 -13.67
N TYR A 29 7.60 -9.08 -13.74
CA TYR A 29 8.84 -9.15 -14.51
C TYR A 29 9.78 -10.26 -13.99
N SER A 30 9.89 -10.41 -12.66
CA SER A 30 10.71 -11.45 -12.07
C SER A 30 10.19 -12.87 -12.33
N THR A 31 8.89 -13.06 -12.53
CA THR A 31 8.29 -14.37 -12.90
C THR A 31 8.50 -14.75 -14.35
N MET A 32 8.76 -13.78 -15.24
CA MET A 32 9.07 -14.02 -16.65
C MET A 32 10.52 -14.45 -16.89
N ASN A 33 11.38 -14.36 -15.87
CA ASN A 33 12.76 -14.82 -15.96
C ASN A 33 12.86 -16.35 -15.87
N PRO A 34 13.75 -16.99 -16.66
CA PRO A 34 13.85 -18.45 -16.75
C PRO A 34 14.33 -19.11 -15.44
N SER A 35 15.03 -18.37 -14.58
CA SER A 35 15.54 -18.81 -13.29
C SER A 35 14.64 -18.37 -12.14
N PHE A 36 13.37 -18.77 -12.18
CA PHE A 36 12.41 -18.51 -11.12
C PHE A 36 12.45 -19.61 -10.03
N PRO A 37 12.43 -19.26 -8.73
CA PRO A 37 12.47 -17.91 -8.15
C PRO A 37 13.88 -17.31 -8.16
N ASN A 38 13.97 -16.04 -8.55
CA ASN A 38 15.23 -15.28 -8.53
C ASN A 38 15.34 -14.37 -7.31
N THR A 39 16.54 -13.85 -7.09
CA THR A 39 16.85 -12.90 -6.01
C THR A 39 15.98 -11.64 -6.07
N THR A 40 15.61 -11.18 -7.28
CA THR A 40 14.71 -10.04 -7.46
C THR A 40 13.31 -10.34 -6.90
N PHE A 41 12.73 -11.50 -7.20
CA PHE A 41 11.43 -11.91 -6.67
C PHE A 41 11.44 -11.94 -5.13
N ILE A 42 12.45 -12.58 -4.53
CA ILE A 42 12.60 -12.69 -3.08
C ILE A 42 12.80 -11.31 -2.45
N GLY A 43 13.68 -10.48 -3.04
CA GLY A 43 13.94 -9.12 -2.57
C GLY A 43 12.70 -8.25 -2.61
N THR A 44 11.92 -8.31 -3.68
CA THR A 44 10.66 -7.55 -3.81
C THR A 44 9.63 -7.98 -2.77
N LEU A 45 9.50 -9.27 -2.47
CA LEU A 45 8.62 -9.75 -1.39
C LEU A 45 9.05 -9.22 -0.01
N VAL A 46 10.34 -9.27 0.30
CA VAL A 46 10.87 -8.76 1.59
C VAL A 46 10.61 -7.26 1.72
N ILE A 47 10.82 -6.49 0.64
CA ILE A 47 10.53 -5.05 0.61
C ILE A 47 9.04 -4.81 0.79
N MET A 48 8.16 -5.53 0.09
CA MET A 48 6.72 -5.42 0.26
C MET A 48 6.28 -5.63 1.70
N ILE A 49 6.76 -6.69 2.35
CA ILE A 49 6.41 -7.01 3.73
C ILE A 49 6.89 -5.91 4.66
N SER A 50 8.15 -5.48 4.51
CA SER A 50 8.77 -4.45 5.35
C SER A 50 8.04 -3.11 5.24
N VAL A 51 7.74 -2.67 4.02
CA VAL A 51 7.03 -1.41 3.76
C VAL A 51 5.58 -1.48 4.25
N THR A 52 4.88 -2.59 3.99
CA THR A 52 3.50 -2.78 4.47
C THR A 52 3.44 -2.76 6.00
N PHE A 53 4.42 -3.39 6.66
CA PHE A 53 4.52 -3.38 8.11
C PHE A 53 4.79 -1.98 8.67
N ALA A 54 5.74 -1.24 8.08
CA ALA A 54 6.04 0.14 8.46
C ALA A 54 4.82 1.06 8.32
N ILE A 55 4.13 0.99 7.17
CA ILE A 55 2.89 1.75 6.93
C ILE A 55 1.82 1.37 7.96
N GLY A 56 1.65 0.08 8.25
CA GLY A 56 0.69 -0.40 9.24
C GLY A 56 0.93 0.16 10.65
N MET A 57 2.20 0.23 11.09
CA MET A 57 2.58 0.82 12.37
C MET A 57 2.29 2.32 12.42
N VAL A 58 2.64 3.06 11.36
CA VAL A 58 2.39 4.50 11.26
C VAL A 58 0.88 4.79 11.32
N VAL A 59 0.08 4.06 10.53
CA VAL A 59 -1.38 4.21 10.51
C VAL A 59 -2.00 3.85 11.86
N ARG A 60 -1.55 2.77 12.50
CA ARG A 60 -2.04 2.38 13.83
C ARG A 60 -1.77 3.47 14.86
N THR A 61 -0.56 4.03 14.86
CA THR A 61 -0.18 5.13 15.75
C THR A 61 -1.04 6.37 15.47
N TYR A 62 -1.27 6.69 14.19
CA TYR A 62 -2.09 7.83 13.77
C TYR A 62 -3.56 7.68 14.18
N ILE A 63 -4.15 6.49 13.99
CA ILE A 63 -5.53 6.17 14.39
C ILE A 63 -5.69 6.32 15.91
N SER A 64 -4.72 5.83 16.69
CA SER A 64 -4.79 5.90 18.16
C SER A 64 -4.78 7.33 18.72
N ARG A 65 -4.22 8.28 17.95
CA ARG A 65 -4.17 9.71 18.31
C ARG A 65 -5.39 10.50 17.81
N CYS A 66 -6.31 9.86 17.07
CA CYS A 66 -7.51 10.52 16.57
C CYS A 66 -8.62 10.55 17.62
N TYR A 67 -9.38 11.65 17.68
CA TYR A 67 -10.54 11.83 18.58
C TYR A 67 -11.60 10.73 18.42
N ASN A 68 -11.75 10.16 17.22
CA ASN A 68 -12.66 9.05 16.94
C ASN A 68 -11.94 7.90 16.21
N PRO A 69 -11.28 6.97 16.95
CA PRO A 69 -10.42 5.95 16.35
C PRO A 69 -11.21 4.90 15.53
N LYS A 70 -12.48 4.63 15.90
CA LYS A 70 -13.35 3.72 15.14
C LYS A 70 -13.65 4.27 13.74
N GLN A 71 -13.95 5.56 13.65
CA GLN A 71 -14.22 6.23 12.38
C GLN A 71 -12.95 6.35 11.53
N ALA A 72 -11.81 6.71 12.14
CA ALA A 72 -10.53 6.76 11.44
C ALA A 72 -10.15 5.39 10.86
N LYS A 73 -10.27 4.30 11.64
CA LYS A 73 -10.04 2.93 11.17
C LYS A 73 -10.89 2.59 9.95
N LYS A 74 -12.18 2.95 9.95
CA LYS A 74 -13.07 2.75 8.80
C LYS A 74 -12.57 3.48 7.56
N HIS A 75 -12.14 4.74 7.69
CA HIS A 75 -11.63 5.52 6.56
C HIS A 75 -10.32 4.97 5.98
N PHE A 76 -9.37 4.54 6.82
CA PHE A 76 -8.15 3.90 6.35
C PHE A 76 -8.45 2.58 5.63
N LEU A 77 -9.37 1.77 6.14
CA LEU A 77 -9.79 0.52 5.50
C LEU A 77 -10.45 0.78 4.13
N VAL A 78 -11.35 1.77 4.06
CA VAL A 78 -11.93 2.19 2.78
C VAL A 78 -10.83 2.65 1.83
N GLY A 79 -9.88 3.47 2.28
CA GLY A 79 -8.73 3.91 1.49
C GLY A 79 -7.89 2.74 0.95
N THR A 80 -7.65 1.71 1.75
CA THR A 80 -6.97 0.48 1.29
C THR A 80 -7.76 -0.18 0.17
N VAL A 81 -9.06 -0.42 0.35
CA VAL A 81 -9.91 -1.06 -0.65
C VAL A 81 -9.98 -0.24 -1.94
N THR A 82 -10.16 1.07 -1.85
CA THR A 82 -10.18 1.96 -3.01
C THR A 82 -8.84 1.94 -3.75
N SER A 83 -7.71 1.90 -3.03
CA SER A 83 -6.37 1.80 -3.63
C SER A 83 -6.23 0.52 -4.47
N TRP A 84 -6.73 -0.61 -3.97
CA TRP A 84 -6.75 -1.87 -4.71
C TRP A 84 -7.63 -1.82 -5.96
N ILE A 85 -8.82 -1.21 -5.86
CA ILE A 85 -9.72 -1.04 -7.02
C ILE A 85 -9.06 -0.20 -8.11
N ILE A 86 -8.45 0.94 -7.74
CA ILE A 86 -7.74 1.81 -8.68
C ILE A 86 -6.61 1.04 -9.36
N LEU A 87 -5.85 0.28 -8.58
CA LEU A 87 -4.72 -0.48 -9.08
C LEU A 87 -5.17 -1.60 -10.04
N LEU A 88 -6.23 -2.33 -9.73
CA LEU A 88 -6.84 -3.30 -10.64
C LEU A 88 -7.27 -2.63 -11.95
N GLY A 89 -7.90 -1.45 -11.87
CA GLY A 89 -8.25 -0.66 -13.05
C GLY A 89 -7.04 -0.29 -13.92
N LEU A 90 -5.94 0.16 -13.30
CA LEU A 90 -4.69 0.45 -14.01
C LEU A 90 -4.11 -0.78 -14.69
N PHE A 91 -4.14 -1.95 -14.03
CA PHE A 91 -3.68 -3.21 -14.61
C PHE A 91 -4.53 -3.68 -15.78
N THR A 92 -5.85 -3.44 -15.77
CA THR A 92 -6.71 -3.80 -16.92
C THR A 92 -6.52 -2.90 -18.14
N MET A 93 -5.88 -1.74 -17.98
CA MET A 93 -5.58 -0.80 -19.07
C MET A 93 -4.16 -0.95 -19.65
N MET A 94 -3.29 -1.75 -19.01
CA MET A 94 -1.97 -2.14 -19.52
C MET A 94 -2.08 -3.41 -20.35
#